data_AF-A0A9P4UY82-F1
#
_entry.id   AF-A0A9P4UY82-F1
#
_cell.length_a   1.000
_cell.length_b   1.000
_cell.length_c   1.000
_cell.angle_alpha   90.00
_cell.angle_beta   90.00
_cell.angle_gamma   90.00
#
_symmetry.space_group_name_H-M   'P 1'
#
loop_
_entity.id
_entity.type
_entity.pdbx_description
1 polymer ?
#
loop_
_entity_poly.entity_id
_entity_poly.type
_entity_poly.pdbx_seq_one_letter_code
_entity_poly.pdbx_strand_id
1 'polypeptide(L)'
;MAFLGATLNTVGLVFLTHAVYSTHEHTATSPSAPLPLDIVIELLASILVLSAGIVLSSPALKPIQWAQWSGKISREGRHGEGKWTREGEEILSEGDPYSFLGLDGGIGGQGEGRRGFWDVRAKRKEYEAWAKTGGKS
;
A
#
# COMPACT_ATOMS: atom_id res chain seq x y z
N MET A 1 -10.65 -9.54 1.02
CA MET A 1 -9.32 -10.03 1.45
C MET A 1 -8.93 -9.50 2.82
N ALA A 2 -8.95 -8.18 3.06
CA ALA A 2 -8.52 -7.59 4.34
C ALA A 2 -9.25 -8.14 5.58
N PHE A 3 -10.58 -8.29 5.54
CA PHE A 3 -11.34 -8.83 6.68
C PHE A 3 -10.97 -10.29 7.00
N LEU A 4 -10.92 -11.15 5.99
CA LEU A 4 -10.55 -12.56 6.16
C LEU A 4 -9.11 -12.70 6.68
N GLY A 5 -8.17 -11.96 6.11
CA GLY A 5 -6.77 -11.93 6.57
C GLY A 5 -6.66 -11.45 8.01
N ALA A 6 -7.38 -10.39 8.39
CA ALA A 6 -7.42 -9.88 9.76
C ALA A 6 -8.02 -10.89 10.75
N THR A 7 -9.10 -11.57 10.37
CA THR A 7 -9.72 -12.63 11.20
C THR A 7 -8.76 -13.81 11.38
N LEU A 8 -8.11 -14.27 10.31
CA LEU A 8 -7.12 -15.36 10.41
C LEU A 8 -5.91 -14.95 11.25
N ASN A 9 -5.44 -13.71 11.13
CA ASN A 9 -4.33 -13.20 11.94
C ASN A 9 -4.69 -13.12 13.42
N THR A 10 -5.89 -12.61 13.75
CA THR A 10 -6.35 -12.51 15.14
C THR A 10 -6.53 -13.88 15.77
N VAL A 11 -7.23 -14.79 15.09
CA VAL A 11 -7.41 -16.18 15.57
C VAL A 11 -6.06 -16.90 15.68
N GLY A 12 -5.21 -16.81 14.66
CA GLY A 12 -3.89 -17.43 14.65
C GLY A 12 -2.98 -16.91 15.76
N LEU A 13 -3.02 -15.61 16.06
CA LEU A 13 -2.26 -15.01 17.15
C LEU A 13 -2.73 -15.49 18.53
N VAL A 14 -4.05 -15.59 18.72
CA VAL A 14 -4.64 -16.10 19.98
C VAL A 14 -4.22 -17.55 20.20
N PHE A 15 -4.36 -18.41 19.19
CA PHE A 15 -3.97 -19.81 19.31
C PHE A 15 -2.46 -19.99 19.48
N LEU A 16 -1.64 -19.21 18.77
CA LEU A 16 -0.19 -19.25 18.94
C LEU A 16 0.22 -18.86 20.36
N THR A 17 -0.39 -17.80 20.90
CA THR A 17 -0.14 -17.35 22.27
C THR A 17 -0.56 -18.41 23.28
N HIS A 18 -1.71 -19.06 23.05
CA HIS A 18 -2.18 -20.16 23.87
C HIS A 18 -1.20 -21.34 23.86
N ALA A 19 -0.77 -21.80 22.68
CA ALA A 19 0.16 -22.93 22.54
C ALA A 19 1.53 -22.65 23.17
N VAL A 20 2.04 -21.42 23.04
CA VAL A 20 3.28 -20.98 23.69
C VAL A 20 3.11 -20.95 25.21
N TYR A 21 1.97 -20.47 25.71
CA TYR A 21 1.69 -20.48 27.14
C TYR A 21 1.54 -21.91 27.68
N SER A 22 0.84 -22.81 26.98
CA SER A 22 0.74 -24.23 27.33
C SER A 22 2.12 -24.91 27.38
N THR A 23 3.01 -24.54 26.45
CA THR A 23 4.41 -24.99 26.47
C THR A 23 5.16 -24.49 27.70
N HIS A 24 4.98 -23.21 28.06
CA HIS A 24 5.56 -22.63 29.27
C HIS A 24 5.09 -23.37 30.53
N GLU A 25 3.79 -23.57 30.70
CA GLU A 25 3.23 -24.27 31.85
C GLU A 25 3.74 -25.73 31.91
N HIS A 26 3.73 -26.44 30.77
CA HIS A 26 4.22 -27.82 30.72
C HIS A 26 5.71 -27.93 31.08
N THR A 27 6.55 -27.03 30.57
CA THR A 27 7.98 -27.04 30.85
C THR A 27 8.30 -26.60 32.29
N ALA A 28 7.48 -25.72 32.87
CA ALA A 28 7.59 -25.31 34.27
C ALA A 28 7.22 -26.46 35.24
N THR A 29 6.16 -27.22 34.95
CA THR A 29 5.74 -28.34 35.81
C THR A 29 6.52 -29.63 35.56
N SER A 30 6.94 -29.85 34.32
CA SER A 30 7.53 -31.12 33.84
C SER A 30 8.78 -30.86 33.01
N PRO A 31 9.88 -30.36 33.61
CA PRO A 31 11.05 -29.87 32.88
C PRO A 31 11.83 -30.95 32.12
N SER A 32 11.69 -32.22 32.51
CA SER A 32 12.37 -33.36 31.87
C SER A 32 11.43 -34.23 31.03
N ALA A 33 10.14 -33.90 30.98
CA ALA A 33 9.18 -34.63 30.15
C ALA A 33 9.19 -34.09 28.72
N PRO A 34 9.07 -34.96 27.69
CA PRO A 34 8.90 -34.52 26.32
C PRO A 34 7.58 -33.75 26.16
N LEU A 35 7.53 -32.85 25.17
CA LEU A 35 6.32 -32.09 24.89
C LEU A 35 5.18 -33.01 24.43
N PRO A 36 3.95 -32.83 24.98
CA PRO A 36 2.76 -33.52 24.52
C PRO A 36 2.49 -33.23 23.05
N LEU A 37 2.02 -34.25 22.34
CA LEU A 37 1.71 -34.15 20.91
C LEU A 37 0.64 -33.08 20.62
N ASP A 38 -0.33 -32.90 21.52
CA ASP A 38 -1.42 -31.92 21.37
C ASP A 38 -0.87 -30.50 21.21
N ILE A 39 0.00 -30.07 22.15
CA ILE A 39 0.66 -28.76 22.14
C ILE A 39 1.47 -28.56 20.84
N VAL A 40 2.14 -29.61 20.36
CA VAL A 40 2.91 -29.54 19.10
C VAL A 40 1.98 -29.33 17.90
N ILE A 41 0.86 -30.06 17.84
CA ILE A 41 -0.13 -29.92 16.76
C ILE A 41 -0.78 -28.54 16.79
N GLU A 42 -1.19 -28.06 17.97
CA GLU A 42 -1.76 -26.72 18.15
C GLU A 42 -0.77 -25.63 17.70
N LEU A 43 0.51 -25.75 18.05
CA LEU A 43 1.54 -24.80 17.67
C LEU A 43 1.74 -24.79 16.14
N LEU A 44 1.87 -25.97 15.51
CA LEU A 44 2.02 -26.08 14.06
C LEU A 44 0.80 -25.54 13.32
N ALA A 45 -0.41 -25.88 13.77
CA ALA A 45 -1.65 -25.38 13.21
C ALA A 45 -1.76 -23.84 13.35
N SER A 46 -1.39 -23.30 14.51
CA SER A 46 -1.38 -21.85 14.77
C SER A 46 -0.44 -21.11 13.84
N ILE A 47 0.78 -21.63 13.62
CA ILE A 47 1.75 -21.07 12.68
C ILE A 47 1.20 -21.10 11.25
N LEU A 48 0.56 -22.20 10.85
CA LEU A 48 -0.03 -22.34 9.51
C LEU A 48 -1.17 -21.34 9.29
N VAL A 49 -2.07 -21.19 10.26
CA VAL A 49 -3.18 -20.23 10.21
C VAL A 49 -2.67 -18.80 10.19
N LEU A 50 -1.70 -18.46 11.06
CA LEU A 50 -1.15 -17.12 11.14
C LEU A 50 -0.38 -16.74 9.86
N SER A 51 0.45 -17.64 9.33
CA SER A 51 1.15 -17.41 8.07
C SER A 51 0.19 -17.24 6.88
N ALA A 52 -0.86 -18.05 6.81
CA ALA A 52 -1.91 -17.88 5.79
C ALA A 52 -2.63 -16.53 5.93
N GLY A 53 -2.96 -16.11 7.15
CA GLY A 53 -3.57 -14.81 7.42
C GLY A 53 -2.68 -13.64 6.98
N ILE A 54 -1.37 -13.71 7.25
CA ILE A 54 -0.40 -12.68 6.84
C ILE A 54 -0.34 -12.57 5.33
N VAL A 55 -0.24 -13.70 4.62
CA VAL A 55 -0.20 -13.72 3.15
C VAL A 55 -1.48 -13.15 2.54
N LEU A 56 -2.65 -13.54 3.06
CA LEU A 56 -3.95 -13.03 2.58
C LEU A 56 -4.20 -11.55 2.91
N SER A 57 -3.51 -11.01 3.91
CA SER A 57 -3.55 -9.59 4.26
C SER A 57 -2.62 -8.73 3.42
N SER A 58 -1.73 -9.32 2.61
CA SER A 58 -0.79 -8.57 1.78
C SER A 58 -1.50 -7.85 0.63
N PRO A 59 -1.04 -6.64 0.25
CA PRO A 59 -1.58 -5.93 -0.91
C PRO A 59 -1.26 -6.67 -2.20
N ALA A 60 -2.11 -6.51 -3.22
CA ALA A 60 -1.88 -7.11 -4.52
C ALA A 60 -0.56 -6.60 -5.14
N LEU A 61 0.15 -7.50 -5.83
CA LEU A 61 1.39 -7.16 -6.49
C LEU A 61 1.15 -6.11 -7.58
N LYS A 62 2.00 -5.09 -7.61
CA LYS A 62 2.02 -4.10 -8.69
C LYS A 62 2.55 -4.75 -9.97
N PRO A 63 2.01 -4.40 -11.16
CA PRO A 63 2.49 -4.95 -12.42
C PRO A 63 3.95 -4.55 -12.67
N ILE A 64 4.74 -5.49 -13.19
CA ILE A 64 6.19 -5.32 -13.43
C ILE A 64 6.46 -4.45 -14.66
N GLN A 65 5.58 -4.50 -15.67
CA GLN A 65 5.78 -3.76 -16.91
C GLN A 65 5.35 -2.30 -16.73
N TRP A 66 6.33 -1.40 -16.83
CA TRP A 66 6.13 0.04 -16.66
C TRP A 66 5.10 0.62 -17.62
N ALA A 67 5.04 0.15 -18.86
CA ALA A 67 4.04 0.60 -19.84
C ALA A 67 2.60 0.17 -19.49
N GLN A 68 2.44 -1.02 -18.89
CA GLN A 68 1.12 -1.47 -18.42
C GLN A 68 0.72 -0.72 -17.14
N TRP A 69 1.68 -0.47 -16.25
CA TRP A 69 1.47 0.30 -15.04
C TRP A 69 1.08 1.75 -15.33
N SER A 70 1.81 2.43 -16.22
CA SER A 70 1.49 3.79 -16.66
C SER A 70 0.15 3.87 -17.37
N GLY A 71 -0.13 2.91 -18.27
CA GLY A 71 -1.42 2.82 -18.95
C GLY A 71 -2.58 2.61 -17.98
N LYS A 72 -2.38 1.85 -16.90
CA LYS A 72 -3.36 1.70 -15.82
C LYS A 72 -3.52 2.98 -15.02
N ILE A 73 -2.43 3.60 -14.54
CA ILE A 73 -2.46 4.87 -13.79
C ILE A 73 -3.13 5.98 -14.59
N SER A 74 -2.86 6.09 -15.89
CA SER A 74 -3.43 7.13 -16.76
C SER A 74 -4.95 6.94 -16.95
N ARG A 75 -5.43 5.68 -16.93
CA ARG A 75 -6.87 5.36 -17.04
C ARG A 75 -7.63 5.47 -15.71
N GLU A 76 -7.04 4.95 -14.63
CA GLU A 76 -7.67 4.91 -13.29
C GLU A 76 -7.50 6.25 -12.57
N GLY A 77 -6.44 7.01 -12.90
CA GLY A 77 -6.07 8.25 -12.21
C GLY A 77 -5.26 7.97 -10.95
N ARG A 78 -4.72 9.04 -10.34
CA ARG A 78 -4.04 8.91 -9.03
C ARG A 78 -5.11 8.66 -7.97
N HIS A 79 -5.10 7.47 -7.40
CA HIS A 79 -5.93 7.15 -6.24
C HIS A 79 -5.15 7.39 -4.95
N GLY A 80 -5.85 7.81 -3.90
CA GLY A 80 -5.28 7.86 -2.56
C GLY A 80 -4.94 6.46 -2.06
N GLU A 81 -3.73 6.26 -1.54
CA GLU A 81 -3.33 4.97 -0.97
C GLU A 81 -3.92 4.75 0.45
N GLY A 82 -4.81 5.64 0.93
CA GLY A 82 -5.38 5.59 2.27
C GLY A 82 -4.36 5.81 3.40
N LYS A 83 -3.14 6.23 3.06
CA LYS A 83 -2.09 6.63 3.99
C LYS A 83 -2.07 8.15 4.07
N TRP A 84 -1.98 8.68 5.27
CA TRP A 84 -1.94 10.11 5.51
C TRP A 84 -0.54 10.50 5.99
N THR A 85 0.00 11.59 5.47
CA THR A 85 1.22 12.19 6.00
C THR A 85 0.95 12.76 7.39
N ARG A 86 2.02 13.01 8.15
CA ARG A 86 1.92 13.68 9.45
C ARG A 86 1.29 15.09 9.35
N GLU A 87 1.32 15.66 8.16
CA GLU A 87 0.77 16.97 7.82
C GLU A 87 -0.71 16.91 7.42
N GLY A 88 -1.31 15.71 7.41
CA GLY A 88 -2.74 15.53 7.13
C GLY A 88 -3.08 15.50 5.64
N GLU A 89 -2.09 15.38 4.76
CA GLU A 89 -2.31 15.17 3.33
C GLU A 89 -2.38 13.69 3.00
N GLU A 90 -3.30 13.30 2.12
CA GLU A 90 -3.37 11.93 1.64
C GLU A 90 -2.18 11.65 0.72
N ILE A 91 -1.43 10.60 1.02
CA ILE A 91 -0.39 10.10 0.15
C ILE A 91 -1.08 9.52 -1.09
N LEU A 92 -1.03 10.31 -2.16
CA LEU A 92 -1.49 9.89 -3.47
C LEU A 92 -0.58 8.76 -3.98
N SER A 93 -1.20 7.82 -4.69
CA SER A 93 -0.48 6.81 -5.46
C SER A 93 0.62 7.46 -6.30
N GLU A 94 1.69 6.68 -6.48
CA GLU A 94 2.79 6.99 -7.39
C GLU A 94 2.23 7.47 -8.73
N GLY A 95 2.70 8.63 -9.20
CA GLY A 95 2.24 9.23 -10.44
C GLY A 95 2.72 8.44 -11.66
N ASP A 96 2.16 8.74 -12.84
CA ASP A 96 2.61 8.12 -14.08
C ASP A 96 4.12 8.36 -14.26
N PRO A 97 4.95 7.31 -14.35
CA PRO A 97 6.38 7.50 -14.54
C PRO A 97 6.75 8.15 -15.88
N TYR A 98 5.86 8.09 -16.88
CA TYR A 98 6.02 8.75 -18.17
C TYR A 98 5.37 10.14 -18.23
N SER A 99 4.84 10.66 -17.11
CA SER A 99 4.28 12.01 -17.04
C SER A 99 5.26 13.10 -17.51
N PHE A 100 6.57 12.88 -17.36
CA PHE A 100 7.61 13.76 -17.90
C PHE A 100 7.52 13.95 -19.43
N LEU A 101 7.06 12.93 -20.16
CA LEU A 101 6.86 13.00 -21.61
C LEU A 101 5.70 13.91 -22.00
N GLY A 102 4.89 14.39 -21.05
CA GLY A 102 3.86 15.41 -21.26
C GLY A 102 2.95 15.15 -22.46
N LEU A 103 2.62 13.87 -22.71
CA LEU A 103 1.78 13.43 -23.82
C LEU A 103 0.35 13.95 -23.67
N ASP A 104 -0.09 14.17 -22.43
CA ASP A 104 -1.42 14.69 -22.07
C ASP A 104 -1.58 16.21 -22.31
N GLY A 105 -0.49 16.91 -22.65
CA GLY A 105 -0.50 18.35 -22.96
C GLY A 105 -0.30 18.65 -24.45
N GLY A 106 -0.70 17.73 -25.34
CA GLY A 106 -0.77 17.98 -26.78
C GLY A 106 -1.81 19.05 -27.15
N ILE A 107 -1.98 19.31 -28.45
CA ILE A 107 -2.96 20.30 -28.96
C ILE A 107 -4.37 19.91 -28.46
N GLY A 108 -4.91 20.68 -27.52
CA GLY A 108 -6.23 20.45 -26.91
C GLY A 108 -6.23 19.68 -25.58
N GLY A 109 -5.06 19.29 -25.05
CA GLY A 109 -4.93 18.64 -23.75
C GLY A 109 -4.98 19.64 -22.58
N GLN A 110 -5.49 19.20 -21.42
CA GLN A 110 -5.52 20.01 -20.19
C GLN A 110 -4.24 19.89 -19.34
N GLY A 111 -3.30 19.03 -19.74
CA GLY A 111 -2.04 18.79 -19.01
C GLY A 111 -0.93 19.77 -19.38
N GLU A 112 0.07 19.87 -18.50
CA GLU A 112 1.34 20.50 -18.82
C GLU A 112 2.05 19.65 -19.89
N GLY A 113 2.18 20.20 -21.11
CA GLY A 113 2.86 19.51 -22.21
C GLY A 113 4.31 19.15 -21.88
N ARG A 114 4.99 18.46 -22.81
CA ARG A 114 6.41 18.06 -22.67
C ARG A 114 7.24 19.14 -21.97
N ARG A 115 7.92 18.80 -20.87
CA ARG A 115 8.74 19.75 -20.08
C ARG A 115 9.75 20.53 -20.94
N GLY A 116 10.30 19.91 -21.99
CA GLY A 116 11.22 20.55 -22.93
C GLY A 116 10.58 21.46 -23.99
N PHE A 117 9.27 21.38 -24.19
CA PHE A 117 8.50 22.19 -25.16
C PHE A 117 7.49 23.11 -24.45
N TRP A 118 7.78 23.48 -23.21
CA TRP A 118 6.96 24.36 -22.42
C TRP A 118 6.84 25.75 -23.05
N ASP A 119 5.62 26.24 -23.26
CA ASP A 119 5.40 27.61 -23.71
C ASP A 119 5.62 28.60 -22.56
N VAL A 120 6.87 29.06 -22.44
CA VAL A 120 7.30 30.06 -21.45
C VAL A 120 6.48 31.35 -21.55
N ARG A 121 6.02 31.74 -22.75
CA ARG A 121 5.30 33.00 -22.95
C ARG A 121 3.86 32.90 -22.48
N ALA A 122 3.18 31.81 -22.81
CA ALA A 122 1.84 31.54 -22.30
C ALA A 122 1.82 31.51 -20.77
N LYS A 123 2.81 30.86 -20.17
CA LYS A 123 2.86 30.65 -18.72
C LYS A 123 3.25 31.91 -17.94
N ARG A 124 4.08 32.78 -18.53
CA ARG A 124 4.26 34.15 -18.01
C ARG A 124 2.95 34.94 -18.00
N LYS A 125 2.15 34.85 -19.07
CA LYS A 125 0.85 35.54 -19.11
C LYS A 125 -0.14 34.99 -18.09
N GLU A 126 -0.21 33.68 -17.92
CA GLU A 126 -1.03 33.04 -16.87
C GLU A 126 -0.62 33.53 -15.48
N TYR A 127 0.68 33.54 -15.19
CA TYR A 127 1.20 34.05 -13.92
C TYR A 127 0.89 35.54 -13.72
N GLU A 128 1.09 36.38 -14.74
CA GLU A 128 0.74 37.80 -14.67
C GLU A 128 -0.74 38.02 -14.44
N ALA A 129 -1.60 37.21 -15.07
CA ALA A 129 -3.05 37.26 -14.86
C ALA A 129 -3.40 36.87 -13.42
N TRP A 130 -2.87 35.76 -12.91
CA TRP A 130 -3.05 35.30 -11.53
C TRP A 130 -2.56 36.33 -10.49
N ALA A 131 -1.39 36.92 -10.72
CA ALA A 131 -0.83 37.94 -9.85
C ALA A 131 -1.73 39.20 -9.81
N LYS A 132 -2.35 39.56 -10.94
CA LYS A 132 -3.32 40.66 -11.03
C LYS A 132 -4.64 40.36 -10.31
N THR A 133 -5.08 39.10 -10.25
CA THR A 133 -6.28 38.68 -9.48
C THR A 133 -6.01 38.51 -7.97
N GLY A 134 -4.80 38.79 -7.50
CA GLY A 134 -4.49 38.82 -6.06
C GLY A 134 -4.48 37.44 -5.41
N GLY A 135 -4.20 36.38 -6.16
CA GLY A 135 -3.99 35.03 -5.60
C GLY A 135 -5.25 34.31 -5.13
N LYS A 136 -6.45 34.79 -5.46
CA LYS A 136 -7.70 34.06 -5.18
C LYS A 136 -7.90 32.98 -6.25
N SER A 137 -7.54 31.74 -5.92
CA SER A 137 -7.95 30.53 -6.64
C SER A 137 -9.30 30.06 -6.13
#